data_AF-A0A961DU02-F1
#
_entry.id   AF-A0A961DU02-F1
#
_cell.length_a   1.000
_cell.length_b   1.000
_cell.length_c   1.000
_cell.angle_alpha   90.00
_cell.angle_beta   90.00
_cell.angle_gamma   90.00
#
_symmetry.space_group_name_H-M   'P 1'
#
loop_
_entity.id
_entity.type
_entity.pdbx_description
1 polymer ?
#
loop_
_entity_poly.entity_id
_entity_poly.type
_entity_poly.pdbx_seq_one_letter_code
_entity_poly.pdbx_strand_id
1 'polypeptide(L)'
;MPTADVVSGDLLLIRPGAKIAADGVVEEGASEVAESMVTGESLPVSKAPGDAVIGASVNATGTLRVRATKVGSDTVLAQIVEMVREAQNSKAPRQRLADRSAFWLVLVALIGGATTFLWQTVVVRLAVANAIAHVLRSTSGRTGVLRLDRVAVGA
;
A
#
# COMPACT_ATOMS: atom_id res chain seq x y z
N MET A 1 -29.49 -28.65 7.30
CA MET A 1 -28.20 -28.32 7.91
C MET A 1 -27.72 -27.01 7.32
N PRO A 2 -27.36 -26.01 8.14
CA PRO A 2 -26.54 -24.89 7.70
C PRO A 2 -25.29 -25.38 6.97
N THR A 3 -24.83 -24.67 5.94
CA THR A 3 -23.61 -25.02 5.18
C THR A 3 -22.38 -25.15 6.09
N ALA A 4 -22.35 -24.40 7.19
CA ALA A 4 -21.28 -24.41 8.18
C ALA A 4 -21.20 -25.71 9.00
N ASP A 5 -22.28 -26.49 9.06
CA ASP A 5 -22.36 -27.71 9.87
C ASP A 5 -22.04 -28.97 9.06
N VAL A 6 -21.75 -28.82 7.76
CA VAL A 6 -21.37 -29.93 6.87
C VAL A 6 -19.95 -30.38 7.22
N VAL A 7 -19.80 -31.67 7.53
CA VAL A 7 -18.49 -32.28 7.84
C VAL A 7 -18.01 -33.16 6.69
N SER A 8 -16.69 -33.35 6.61
CA SER A 8 -16.11 -34.28 5.63
C SER A 8 -16.64 -35.70 5.86
N GLY A 9 -17.02 -36.38 4.79
CA GLY A 9 -17.67 -37.68 4.82
C GLY A 9 -19.21 -37.63 4.73
N ASP A 10 -19.84 -36.48 4.93
CA ASP A 10 -21.30 -36.33 4.80
C ASP A 10 -21.76 -36.59 3.36
N LEU A 11 -22.91 -37.25 3.22
CA LEU A 11 -23.55 -37.50 1.94
C LEU A 11 -24.65 -36.46 1.69
N LEU A 12 -24.38 -35.57 0.74
CA LEU A 12 -25.24 -34.44 0.41
C LEU A 12 -26.12 -34.80 -0.79
N LEU A 13 -27.44 -34.66 -0.62
CA LEU A 13 -28.39 -34.76 -1.72
C LEU A 13 -28.56 -33.41 -2.39
N ILE A 14 -28.12 -33.31 -3.64
CA ILE A 14 -28.14 -32.09 -4.44
C ILE A 14 -29.23 -32.21 -5.50
N ARG A 15 -30.28 -31.41 -5.35
CA ARG A 15 -31.40 -31.36 -6.30
C ARG A 15 -31.06 -30.49 -7.51
N PRO A 16 -31.78 -30.64 -8.63
CA PRO A 16 -31.65 -29.74 -9.77
C PRO A 16 -31.92 -28.30 -9.34
N GLY A 17 -31.13 -27.35 -9.84
CA GLY A 17 -31.14 -25.94 -9.48
C GLY A 17 -30.50 -25.60 -8.13
N ALA A 18 -30.08 -26.58 -7.33
CA ALA A 18 -29.45 -26.34 -6.04
C ALA A 18 -27.95 -26.05 -6.18
N LYS A 19 -27.44 -25.18 -5.32
CA LYS A 19 -26.00 -24.92 -5.19
C LYS A 19 -25.33 -26.00 -4.34
N ILE A 20 -24.15 -26.44 -4.76
CA ILE A 20 -23.32 -27.39 -4.03
C ILE A 20 -22.70 -26.72 -2.81
N ALA A 21 -22.88 -27.30 -1.62
CA ALA A 21 -22.48 -26.70 -0.35
C ALA A 21 -20.96 -26.77 -0.08
N ALA A 22 -20.29 -27.83 -0.52
CA ALA A 22 -18.90 -28.14 -0.24
C ALA A 22 -18.27 -28.92 -1.41
N ASP A 23 -16.94 -29.00 -1.46
CA ASP A 23 -16.27 -29.81 -2.47
C ASP A 23 -16.41 -31.29 -2.11
N GLY A 24 -16.56 -32.14 -3.13
CA GLY A 24 -16.84 -33.55 -2.90
C GLY A 24 -16.66 -34.42 -4.13
N VAL A 25 -17.04 -35.68 -3.99
CA VAL A 25 -17.07 -36.67 -5.06
C VAL A 25 -18.49 -37.19 -5.21
N VAL A 26 -18.96 -37.32 -6.45
CA VAL A 26 -20.27 -37.92 -6.73
C VAL A 26 -20.22 -39.41 -6.39
N GLU A 27 -21.12 -39.87 -5.52
CA GLU A 27 -21.31 -41.30 -5.24
C GLU A 27 -22.43 -41.90 -6.08
N GLU A 28 -23.51 -41.15 -6.30
CA GLU A 28 -24.66 -41.63 -7.07
C GLU A 28 -25.29 -40.51 -7.90
N GLY A 29 -25.87 -40.90 -9.04
CA GLY A 29 -26.56 -40.00 -9.96
C GLY A 29 -25.66 -39.48 -11.07
N ALA A 30 -26.29 -38.86 -12.06
CA ALA A 30 -25.62 -38.17 -13.15
C ALA A 30 -26.34 -36.85 -13.42
N SER A 31 -25.59 -35.78 -13.63
CA SER A 31 -26.13 -34.45 -13.86
C SER A 31 -25.10 -33.55 -14.55
N GLU A 32 -25.58 -32.46 -15.12
CA GLU A 32 -24.74 -31.37 -15.57
C GLU A 32 -24.55 -30.35 -14.45
N VAL A 33 -23.31 -29.95 -14.20
CA VAL A 33 -22.96 -28.97 -13.16
C VAL A 33 -22.39 -27.73 -13.82
N ALA A 34 -22.98 -26.58 -13.53
CA ALA A 34 -22.49 -25.28 -13.97
C ALA A 34 -21.41 -24.78 -13.01
N GLU A 35 -20.15 -24.85 -13.47
CA GLU A 35 -18.97 -24.41 -12.72
C GLU A 35 -18.53 -22.96 -13.04
N SER A 36 -19.33 -22.23 -13.82
CA SER A 36 -19.05 -20.86 -14.29
C SER A 36 -18.66 -19.87 -13.19
N MET A 37 -19.21 -20.04 -11.98
CA MET A 37 -18.91 -19.19 -10.82
C MET A 37 -17.51 -19.40 -10.23
N VAL A 38 -16.84 -20.52 -10.52
CA VAL A 38 -15.54 -20.87 -9.93
C VAL A 38 -14.46 -21.01 -11.01
N THR A 39 -14.74 -21.77 -12.07
CA THR A 39 -13.78 -22.04 -13.15
C THR A 39 -13.89 -21.06 -14.31
N GLY A 40 -15.04 -20.38 -14.45
CA GLY A 40 -15.32 -19.50 -15.59
C GLY A 40 -15.74 -20.23 -16.86
N GLU A 41 -15.96 -21.55 -16.82
CA GLU A 41 -16.47 -22.29 -17.97
C GLU A 41 -17.95 -21.99 -18.21
N SER A 42 -18.30 -21.60 -19.44
CA SER A 42 -19.66 -21.17 -19.81
C SER A 42 -20.64 -22.32 -20.00
N LEU A 43 -20.16 -23.52 -20.35
CA LEU A 43 -21.01 -24.69 -20.57
C LEU A 43 -21.03 -25.57 -19.32
N PRO A 44 -22.19 -26.12 -18.94
CA PRO A 44 -22.27 -27.11 -17.87
C PRO A 44 -21.41 -28.34 -18.17
N VAL A 45 -20.72 -28.85 -17.15
CA VAL A 45 -19.87 -30.04 -17.24
C VAL A 45 -20.66 -31.24 -16.74
N SER A 46 -20.69 -32.32 -17.52
CA SER A 46 -21.29 -33.58 -17.09
C SER A 46 -20.51 -34.21 -15.93
N LYS A 47 -21.22 -34.65 -14.90
CA LYS A 47 -20.68 -35.35 -13.74
C LYS A 47 -21.39 -36.68 -13.53
N ALA A 48 -20.61 -37.72 -13.30
CA ALA A 48 -21.03 -39.07 -13.01
C ALA A 48 -20.35 -39.58 -11.71
N PRO A 49 -20.75 -40.76 -11.19
CA PRO A 49 -20.14 -41.32 -9.99
C PRO A 49 -18.62 -41.46 -10.14
N GLY A 50 -17.87 -40.98 -9.14
CA GLY A 50 -16.41 -40.90 -9.14
C GLY A 50 -15.86 -39.52 -9.52
N ASP A 51 -16.66 -38.65 -10.15
CA ASP A 51 -16.21 -37.31 -10.52
C ASP A 51 -16.18 -36.35 -9.33
N ALA A 52 -15.20 -35.46 -9.34
CA ALA A 52 -15.11 -34.38 -8.37
C ALA A 52 -16.07 -33.24 -8.71
N VAL A 53 -16.70 -32.68 -7.69
CA VAL A 53 -17.55 -31.49 -7.77
C VAL A 53 -17.00 -30.40 -6.85
N ILE A 54 -17.11 -29.17 -7.33
CA ILE A 54 -16.63 -27.99 -6.62
C ILE A 54 -17.80 -27.32 -5.92
N GLY A 55 -17.63 -26.94 -4.66
CA GLY A 55 -18.57 -26.14 -3.89
C GLY A 55 -18.84 -24.80 -4.58
N ALA A 56 -20.02 -24.23 -4.30
CA ALA A 56 -20.56 -23.04 -4.94
C ALA A 56 -20.94 -23.17 -6.43
N SER A 57 -20.68 -24.31 -7.09
CA SER A 57 -21.27 -24.64 -8.40
C SER A 57 -22.76 -24.93 -8.29
N VAL A 58 -23.47 -24.87 -9.41
CA VAL A 58 -24.93 -25.09 -9.47
C VAL A 58 -25.21 -26.37 -10.23
N ASN A 59 -25.96 -27.27 -9.61
CA ASN A 59 -26.45 -28.47 -10.26
C ASN A 59 -27.60 -28.12 -11.21
N ALA A 60 -27.50 -28.43 -12.50
CA ALA A 60 -28.44 -27.96 -13.51
C ALA A 60 -29.67 -28.86 -13.66
N THR A 61 -29.49 -30.17 -13.83
CA THR A 61 -30.56 -31.06 -14.36
C THR A 61 -30.90 -32.26 -13.50
N GLY A 62 -29.96 -33.16 -13.25
CA GLY A 62 -30.15 -34.41 -12.51
C GLY A 62 -30.04 -34.24 -11.00
N THR A 63 -30.30 -35.31 -10.25
CA THR A 63 -30.05 -35.35 -8.79
C THR A 63 -28.72 -36.04 -8.54
N LEU A 64 -27.86 -35.42 -7.72
CA LEU A 64 -26.56 -35.98 -7.34
C LEU A 64 -26.56 -36.29 -5.86
N ARG A 65 -25.92 -37.40 -5.48
CA ARG A 65 -25.44 -37.64 -4.12
C ARG A 65 -23.94 -37.44 -4.11
N VAL A 66 -23.50 -36.46 -3.34
CA VAL A 66 -22.10 -36.05 -3.28
C VAL A 66 -21.59 -36.29 -1.88
N ARG A 67 -20.51 -37.06 -1.75
CA ARG A 67 -19.78 -37.17 -0.49
C ARG A 67 -18.86 -35.97 -0.34
N ALA A 68 -19.05 -35.18 0.71
CA ALA A 68 -18.20 -34.04 1.02
C ALA A 68 -16.78 -34.53 1.34
N THR A 69 -15.77 -34.00 0.67
CA THR A 69 -14.35 -34.32 0.92
C THR A 69 -13.64 -33.14 1.56
N LYS A 70 -13.91 -31.91 1.11
CA LYS A 70 -13.35 -30.68 1.65
C LYS A 70 -14.48 -29.71 2.01
N VAL A 71 -14.45 -29.22 3.24
CA VAL A 71 -15.49 -28.35 3.82
C VAL A 71 -14.85 -27.10 4.41
N GLY A 72 -15.60 -26.01 4.51
CA GLY A 72 -15.13 -24.76 5.12
C GLY A 72 -13.85 -24.20 4.49
N SER A 73 -12.80 -24.06 5.32
CA SER A 73 -11.49 -23.51 4.93
C SER A 73 -10.73 -24.36 3.91
N ASP A 74 -11.06 -25.65 3.81
CA ASP A 74 -10.32 -26.57 2.95
C ASP A 74 -10.85 -26.57 1.52
N THR A 75 -11.99 -25.91 1.27
CA THR A 75 -12.59 -25.79 -0.06
C THR A 75 -11.70 -25.01 -1.03
N VAL A 76 -11.79 -25.34 -2.31
CA VAL A 76 -11.07 -24.62 -3.38
C VAL A 76 -11.40 -23.13 -3.35
N LEU A 77 -12.66 -22.77 -3.12
CA LEU A 77 -13.06 -21.36 -3.02
C LEU A 77 -12.40 -20.66 -1.83
N ALA A 78 -12.31 -21.30 -0.66
CA ALA A 78 -11.63 -20.72 0.50
C ALA A 78 -10.14 -20.51 0.24
N GLN A 79 -9.48 -21.44 -0.45
CA GLN A 79 -8.07 -21.29 -0.85
C GLN A 79 -7.88 -20.12 -1.83
N ILE A 80 -8.79 -19.94 -2.79
CA ILE A 80 -8.74 -18.79 -3.71
C ILE A 80 -8.92 -17.48 -2.94
N VAL A 81 -9.88 -17.43 -2.01
CA VAL A 81 -10.11 -16.23 -1.17
C VAL A 81 -8.86 -15.90 -0.36
N GLU A 82 -8.20 -16.90 0.23
CA GLU A 82 -6.99 -16.68 1.02
C GLU A 82 -5.82 -16.23 0.15
N MET A 83 -5.61 -16.83 -1.03
CA MET A 83 -4.58 -16.37 -1.99
C MET A 83 -4.83 -14.93 -2.45
N VAL A 84 -6.09 -14.57 -2.75
CA VAL A 84 -6.45 -13.18 -3.10
C VAL A 84 -6.20 -12.26 -1.92
N ARG A 85 -6.52 -12.68 -0.70
CA ARG A 85 -6.30 -11.91 0.52
C ARG A 85 -4.81 -11.70 0.77
N GLU A 86 -3.98 -12.72 0.60
CA GLU A 86 -2.52 -12.62 0.71
C GLU A 86 -1.96 -11.67 -0.36
N ALA A 87 -2.43 -11.78 -1.60
CA ALA A 87 -2.06 -10.86 -2.67
C ALA A 87 -2.47 -9.40 -2.39
N GLN A 88 -3.67 -9.16 -1.87
CA GLN A 88 -4.15 -7.81 -1.52
C GLN A 88 -3.43 -7.24 -0.28
N ASN A 89 -3.11 -8.09 0.70
CA ASN A 89 -2.34 -7.71 1.89
C ASN A 89 -0.85 -7.56 1.58
N SER A 90 -0.37 -8.09 0.45
CA SER A 90 0.94 -7.79 -0.11
C SER A 90 0.97 -6.38 -0.74
N LYS A 91 0.58 -5.36 0.04
CA LYS A 91 0.93 -3.98 -0.31
C LYS A 91 2.45 -3.91 -0.46
N ALA A 92 2.87 -3.51 -1.66
CA ALA A 92 4.22 -3.69 -2.15
C ALA A 92 5.26 -3.14 -1.17
N PRO A 93 6.28 -3.94 -0.77
CA PRO A 93 7.39 -3.47 0.07
C PRO A 93 8.10 -2.23 -0.49
N ARG A 94 7.93 -1.94 -1.79
CA ARG A 94 8.44 -0.74 -2.49
C ARG A 94 7.90 0.58 -1.94
N GLN A 95 6.69 0.63 -1.39
CA GLN A 95 6.13 1.89 -0.88
C GLN A 95 6.90 2.42 0.33
N ARG A 96 7.47 1.51 1.14
CA ARG A 96 8.35 1.86 2.27
C ARG A 96 9.70 2.47 1.84
N LEU A 97 10.20 2.12 0.64
CA LEU A 97 11.44 2.71 0.13
C LEU A 97 11.21 4.16 -0.35
N ALA A 98 10.06 4.45 -0.95
CA ALA A 98 9.69 5.80 -1.35
C ALA A 98 9.50 6.73 -0.15
N ASP A 99 8.85 6.25 0.92
CA ASP A 99 8.66 7.06 2.12
C ASP A 99 9.99 7.35 2.84
N ARG A 100 10.92 6.39 2.83
CA ARG A 100 12.24 6.58 3.42
C ARG A 100 13.07 7.62 2.66
N SER A 101 13.02 7.60 1.32
CA SER A 101 13.74 8.61 0.52
C SER A 101 13.11 10.00 0.66
N ALA A 102 11.77 10.09 0.71
CA ALA A 102 11.07 11.34 0.97
C ALA A 102 11.49 11.97 2.31
N PHE A 103 11.61 11.17 3.37
CA PHE A 103 12.08 11.65 4.67
C PHE A 103 13.49 12.25 4.61
N TRP A 104 14.44 11.56 3.97
CA TRP A 104 15.82 12.05 3.86
C TRP A 104 15.92 13.32 3.02
N LEU A 105 15.15 13.43 1.92
CA LEU A 105 15.11 14.63 1.09
C LEU A 105 14.61 15.85 1.86
N VAL A 106 13.55 15.69 2.66
CA VAL A 106 13.03 16.77 3.50
C VAL A 106 14.06 17.18 4.56
N LEU A 107 14.73 16.21 5.19
CA LEU A 107 15.75 16.50 6.20
C LEU A 107 16.93 17.28 5.61
N VAL A 108 17.43 16.87 4.44
CA VAL A 108 18.51 17.58 3.73
C VAL A 108 18.07 18.99 3.33
N ALA A 109 16.84 19.17 2.84
CA ALA A 109 16.31 20.48 2.47
C ALA A 109 16.22 21.42 3.69
N LEU A 110 15.75 20.93 4.84
CA LEU A 110 15.65 21.71 6.07
C LEU A 110 17.03 22.12 6.61
N ILE A 111 17.98 21.19 6.67
CA ILE A 111 19.34 21.48 7.14
C ILE A 111 20.05 22.45 6.20
N GLY A 112 19.98 22.21 4.88
CA GLY A 112 20.57 23.09 3.87
C GLY A 112 19.98 24.50 3.91
N GLY A 113 18.65 24.59 4.00
CA GLY A 113 17.93 25.86 4.12
C GLY A 113 18.29 26.62 5.41
N ALA A 114 18.27 25.95 6.56
CA ALA A 114 18.62 26.56 7.84
C ALA A 114 20.09 27.02 7.87
N THR A 115 21.01 26.20 7.36
CA THR A 115 22.44 26.54 7.31
C THR A 115 22.68 27.77 6.43
N THR A 116 22.05 27.80 5.24
CA THR A 116 22.17 28.93 4.32
C THR A 116 21.58 30.20 4.92
N PHE A 117 20.43 30.09 5.59
CA PHE A 117 19.78 31.22 6.26
C PHE A 117 20.64 31.78 7.40
N LEU A 118 21.18 30.91 8.26
CA LEU A 118 22.07 31.31 9.36
C LEU A 118 23.35 31.96 8.84
N TRP A 119 24.00 31.35 7.85
CA TRP A 119 25.20 31.91 7.22
C TRP A 119 24.97 33.32 6.69
N GLN A 120 23.87 33.54 5.95
CA GLN A 120 23.54 34.85 5.41
C GLN A 120 23.34 35.90 6.51
N THR A 121 22.69 35.53 7.63
CA THR A 121 22.49 36.47 8.75
C THR A 121 23.82 36.91 9.38
N VAL A 122 24.79 36.01 9.48
CA VAL A 122 26.13 36.31 10.01
C VAL A 122 26.91 37.20 9.05
N VAL A 123 26.93 36.85 7.76
CA VAL A 123 27.63 37.64 6.72
C VAL A 123 27.10 39.06 6.64
N VAL A 124 25.77 39.23 6.61
CA VAL A 124 25.14 40.56 6.57
C VAL A 124 25.51 41.38 7.80
N ARG A 125 25.46 40.78 9.01
CA ARG A 125 25.85 41.46 10.25
C ARG A 125 27.31 41.93 10.24
N LEU A 126 28.23 41.07 9.79
CA LEU A 126 29.65 41.42 9.66
C LEU A 126 29.88 42.53 8.62
N ALA A 127 29.20 42.45 7.47
CA ALA A 127 29.30 43.45 6.42
C ALA A 127 28.82 44.83 6.90
N VAL A 128 27.66 44.88 7.59
CA VAL A 128 27.13 46.12 8.18
C VAL A 128 28.07 46.68 9.24
N ALA A 129 28.60 45.84 10.14
CA ALA A 129 29.54 46.28 11.17
C ALA A 129 30.83 46.88 10.56
N ASN A 130 31.38 46.23 9.53
CA ASN A 130 32.56 46.72 8.81
C ASN A 130 32.29 48.04 8.07
N ALA A 131 31.10 48.19 7.47
CA ALA A 131 30.68 49.43 6.81
C ALA A 131 30.57 50.59 7.81
N ILE A 132 29.93 50.38 8.97
CA ILE A 132 29.84 51.38 10.05
C ILE A 132 31.24 51.77 10.53
N ALA A 133 32.11 50.80 10.78
CA ALA A 133 33.48 51.06 11.23
C ALA A 133 34.30 51.87 10.19
N HIS A 134 34.08 51.65 8.89
CA HIS A 134 34.72 52.43 7.84
C HIS A 134 34.24 53.89 7.82
N VAL A 135 32.93 54.14 7.96
CA VAL A 135 32.34 55.50 8.01
C VAL A 135 32.83 56.28 9.23
N LEU A 136 32.92 55.63 10.40
CA LEU A 136 33.45 56.28 11.60
C LEU A 136 34.92 56.69 11.43
N ARG A 137 35.75 55.81 10.83
CA ARG A 137 37.16 56.12 10.53
C ARG A 137 37.30 57.25 9.51
N SER A 138 36.47 57.28 8.45
CA SER A 138 36.52 58.35 7.44
C SER A 138 36.10 59.71 8.00
N THR A 139 35.19 59.74 8.97
CA THR A 139 34.72 60.98 9.61
C THR A 139 35.74 61.54 10.61
N SER A 140 36.40 60.67 11.40
CA SER A 140 37.45 61.07 12.34
C SER A 140 38.68 61.66 11.65
N GLY A 141 38.98 61.25 10.42
CA GLY A 141 40.09 61.81 9.62
C GLY A 141 39.83 63.25 9.14
N ARG A 142 38.58 63.65 8.90
CA ARG A 142 38.26 65.01 8.39
C ARG A 142 38.20 66.07 9.48
N THR A 143 37.78 65.72 10.69
CA THR A 143 37.70 66.67 11.82
C THR A 143 39.06 67.05 12.39
N GLY A 144 40.08 66.18 12.30
CA GLY A 144 41.45 66.51 12.71
C GLY A 144 42.14 67.52 11.79
N VAL A 145 41.95 67.39 10.47
CA VAL A 145 42.64 68.23 9.47
C VAL A 145 42.06 69.65 9.43
N LEU A 146 40.74 69.82 9.57
CA LEU A 146 40.11 71.15 9.60
C LEU A 146 40.38 71.95 10.89
N ARG A 147 40.82 71.28 11.97
CA ARG A 147 41.19 71.94 13.23
C ARG A 147 42.64 72.44 13.21
N LEU A 148 43.54 71.74 12.51
CA LEU A 148 44.95 72.13 12.36
C LEU A 148 45.10 73.34 11.42
N ASP A 149 44.31 73.43 10.35
CA ASP A 149 44.35 74.56 9.41
C ASP A 149 43.91 75.88 10.08
N ARG A 150 42.88 75.85 10.93
CA ARG A 150 42.47 77.04 11.71
C ARG A 150 43.50 77.51 12.75
N VAL A 151 44.37 76.63 13.24
CA VAL A 151 45.42 77.01 14.19
C VAL A 151 46.65 77.55 13.45
N ALA A 152 46.93 77.07 12.23
CA ALA A 152 48.05 77.54 11.43
C ALA A 152 47.82 78.91 10.75
N VAL A 153 46.57 79.28 10.45
CA VAL A 153 46.23 80.56 9.79
C VAL A 153 46.01 81.72 10.79
N GLY A 154 46.05 81.44 12.10
CA GLY A 154 45.82 82.41 13.17
C GLY A 154 47.06 82.92 13.91
N ALA A 155 48.27 82.68 13.40
CA ALA A 155 49.54 83.14 13.98
C ALA A 155 50.29 84.08 13.03
#